data_AF-A0A1H5Q0S7-F1
#
_entry.id   AF-A0A1H5Q0S7-F1
#
_cell.length_a   1.000
_cell.length_b   1.000
_cell.length_c   1.000
_cell.angle_alpha   90.00
_cell.angle_beta   90.00
_cell.angle_gamma   90.00
#
_symmetry.space_group_name_H-M   'P 1'
#
loop_
_entity.id
_entity.type
_entity.pdbx_description
1 polymer ?
#
loop_
_entity_poly.entity_id
_entity_poly.type
_entity_poly.pdbx_seq_one_letter_code
_entity_poly.pdbx_strand_id
1 'polypeptide(L)'
;MTTDPPPSPASPPEELWTVSVVAAYLGFTGDSATASARKQLSRWGIAAHSREPGRRGQSLYLAAQVRAAHEARPGRGRHGATRTEGGRFTTSTDN
;
A
#
# COMPACT_ATOMS: atom_id res chain seq x y z
N MET A 1 15.89 9.71 43.12
CA MET A 1 15.84 8.51 42.24
C MET A 1 14.39 8.31 41.82
N THR A 2 13.94 8.97 40.75
CA THR A 2 12.62 8.70 40.18
C THR A 2 12.80 7.53 39.22
N THR A 3 12.21 6.38 39.53
CA THR A 3 12.17 5.26 38.58
C THR A 3 11.18 5.66 37.51
N ASP A 4 11.71 6.01 36.34
CA ASP A 4 10.97 6.02 35.08
C ASP A 4 10.32 4.64 34.92
N PRO A 5 8.99 4.53 34.72
CA PRO A 5 8.40 3.24 34.42
C PRO A 5 9.04 2.72 33.13
N PRO A 6 9.44 1.44 33.05
CA PRO A 6 9.94 0.89 31.80
C PRO A 6 8.88 1.14 30.72
N PRO A 7 9.25 1.61 29.50
CA PRO A 7 8.28 1.65 28.43
C PRO A 7 7.74 0.24 28.31
N SER A 8 6.43 0.09 28.50
CA SER A 8 5.73 -1.15 28.17
C SER A 8 6.28 -1.63 26.82
N PRO A 9 6.44 -2.95 26.58
CA PRO A 9 6.73 -3.44 25.24
C PRO A 9 5.49 -3.16 24.41
N ALA A 10 5.32 -1.89 24.02
CA ALA A 10 4.33 -1.43 23.08
C ALA A 10 4.55 -2.33 21.89
N SER A 11 3.52 -3.13 21.58
CA SER A 11 3.39 -3.87 20.35
C SER A 11 4.09 -3.08 19.24
N PRO A 12 4.98 -3.70 18.44
CA PRO A 12 5.80 -2.97 17.48
C PRO A 12 4.90 -1.98 16.76
N PRO A 13 5.29 -0.69 16.69
CA PRO A 13 4.38 0.39 16.31
C PRO A 13 3.63 -0.06 15.07
N GLU A 14 2.30 -0.12 15.16
CA GLU A 14 1.45 -0.57 14.06
C GLU A 14 1.73 0.36 12.88
N GLU A 15 2.65 -0.07 12.02
CA GLU A 15 3.19 0.78 10.99
C GLU A 15 2.08 0.97 9.95
N LEU A 16 1.57 2.18 9.89
CA LEU A 16 0.46 2.54 9.02
C LEU A 16 1.00 3.13 7.72
N TRP A 17 0.66 2.51 6.60
CA TRP A 17 1.03 2.95 5.28
C TRP A 17 -0.16 3.61 4.58
N THR A 18 0.10 4.73 3.92
CA THR A 18 -0.84 5.29 2.94
C THR A 18 -0.81 4.45 1.66
N VAL A 19 -1.85 4.61 0.83
CA VAL A 19 -1.91 3.95 -0.48
C VAL A 19 -0.67 4.24 -1.34
N SER A 20 -0.09 5.44 -1.22
CA SER A 20 1.12 5.82 -1.97
C SER A 20 2.36 5.05 -1.50
N VAL A 21 2.53 4.86 -0.18
CA VAL A 21 3.63 4.04 0.36
C VAL A 21 3.44 2.58 -0.03
N VAL A 22 2.22 2.05 0.04
CA VAL A 22 1.90 0.69 -0.46
C VAL A 22 2.24 0.57 -1.94
N ALA A 23 1.91 1.58 -2.76
CA ALA A 23 2.22 1.56 -4.18
C ALA A 23 3.72 1.49 -4.45
N ALA A 24 4.51 2.31 -3.74
CA ALA A 24 5.97 2.29 -3.84
C ALA A 24 6.55 0.93 -3.38
N TYR A 25 6.05 0.38 -2.26
CA TYR A 25 6.49 -0.92 -1.75
C TYR A 25 6.21 -2.07 -2.73
N LEU A 26 5.05 -2.04 -3.39
CA LEU A 26 4.68 -3.04 -4.41
C LEU A 26 5.35 -2.80 -5.77
N GLY A 27 6.11 -1.71 -5.93
CA GLY A 27 6.79 -1.35 -7.18
C GLY A 27 5.87 -0.78 -8.25
N PHE A 28 4.68 -0.28 -7.90
CA PHE A 28 3.82 0.43 -8.84
C PHE A 28 4.36 1.84 -9.11
N THR A 29 4.42 2.22 -10.38
CA THR A 29 4.92 3.53 -10.83
C THR A 29 3.91 4.22 -11.76
N GLY A 30 4.08 5.54 -11.94
CA GLY A 30 3.23 6.39 -12.78
C GLY A 30 2.00 6.95 -12.08
N ASP A 31 1.20 7.74 -12.80
CA ASP A 31 0.05 8.50 -12.26
C ASP A 31 -1.03 7.60 -11.66
N SER A 32 -1.11 6.35 -12.14
CA SER A 32 -2.06 5.35 -11.68
C SER A 32 -1.53 4.41 -10.59
N ALA A 33 -0.32 4.66 -10.05
CA ALA A 33 0.31 3.78 -9.05
C ALA A 33 -0.57 3.58 -7.81
N THR A 34 -1.14 4.67 -7.29
CA THR A 34 -2.04 4.64 -6.13
C THR A 34 -3.36 3.92 -6.42
N ALA A 35 -3.90 4.08 -7.63
CA ALA A 35 -5.12 3.39 -8.05
C ALA A 35 -4.88 1.87 -8.20
N SER A 36 -3.73 1.48 -8.75
CA SER A 36 -3.29 0.08 -8.87
C SER A 36 -3.09 -0.56 -7.50
N ALA A 37 -2.43 0.15 -6.58
CA ALA A 37 -2.27 -0.30 -5.21
C ALA A 37 -3.62 -0.49 -4.50
N ARG A 38 -4.55 0.47 -4.65
CA ARG A 38 -5.90 0.34 -4.08
C ARG A 38 -6.64 -0.88 -4.60
N LYS A 39 -6.62 -1.11 -5.92
CA LYS A 39 -7.22 -2.32 -6.52
C LYS A 39 -6.57 -3.60 -5.97
N GLN A 40 -5.24 -3.61 -5.82
CA GLN A 40 -4.52 -4.76 -5.28
C GLN A 40 -4.89 -5.04 -3.81
N LEU A 41 -4.99 -4.00 -2.98
CA LEU A 41 -5.46 -4.11 -1.59
C LEU A 41 -6.89 -4.67 -1.54
N SER A 42 -7.80 -4.17 -2.38
CA SER A 42 -9.16 -4.71 -2.49
C SER A 42 -9.19 -6.17 -2.94
N ARG A 43 -8.32 -6.58 -3.87
CA ARG A 43 -8.20 -7.98 -4.31
C ARG A 43 -7.69 -8.91 -3.21
N TRP A 44 -6.84 -8.40 -2.32
CA TRP A 44 -6.38 -9.13 -1.13
C TRP A 44 -7.36 -9.04 0.05
N GLY A 45 -8.45 -8.28 -0.08
CA GLY A 45 -9.43 -8.09 1.00
C GLY A 45 -8.90 -7.26 2.17
N ILE A 46 -7.82 -6.49 1.98
CA ILE A 46 -7.25 -5.65 3.04
C ILE A 46 -8.09 -4.39 3.19
N ALA A 47 -8.72 -4.24 4.35
CA ALA A 47 -9.48 -3.05 4.71
C ALA A 47 -8.56 -1.93 5.22
N ALA A 48 -9.02 -0.68 5.08
CA ALA A 48 -8.36 0.45 5.71
C ALA A 48 -8.51 0.35 7.23
N HIS A 49 -7.40 0.44 7.96
CA HIS A 49 -7.38 0.38 9.42
C HIS A 49 -7.88 1.70 10.03
N SER A 50 -7.38 2.81 9.52
CA SER A 50 -7.77 4.14 9.98
C SER A 50 -7.70 5.16 8.85
N ARG A 51 -8.13 6.38 9.13
CA ARG A 51 -8.04 7.51 8.20
C ARG A 51 -7.26 8.62 8.87
N GLU A 52 -6.35 9.23 8.12
CA GLU A 52 -5.61 10.39 8.60
C GLU A 52 -6.59 11.49 9.06
N PRO A 53 -6.35 12.15 10.21
CA PRO A 53 -7.24 13.20 10.68
C PRO A 53 -7.21 14.40 9.73
N GLY A 54 -8.34 14.68 9.08
CA GLY A 54 -8.51 15.81 8.16
C GLY A 54 -9.70 15.61 7.21
N ARG A 55 -10.31 16.69 6.71
CA ARG A 55 -11.47 16.64 5.79
C ARG A 55 -11.22 15.80 4.51
N ARG A 56 -9.95 15.55 4.17
CA ARG A 56 -9.49 14.72 3.04
C ARG A 56 -8.45 13.66 3.44
N GLY A 57 -8.52 13.15 4.67
CA GLY A 57 -7.57 12.18 5.17
C GLY A 57 -7.39 10.97 4.27
N GLN A 58 -6.15 10.54 4.08
CA GLN A 58 -5.85 9.32 3.33
C GLN A 58 -6.20 8.09 4.17
N SER A 59 -6.64 7.01 3.52
CA SER A 59 -6.82 5.72 4.18
C SER A 59 -5.45 5.14 4.52
N LEU A 60 -5.30 4.72 5.76
CA LEU A 60 -4.12 4.10 6.33
C LEU A 60 -4.35 2.59 6.44
N TYR A 61 -3.34 1.83 6.03
CA TYR A 61 -3.35 0.37 5.99
C TYR A 61 -2.24 -0.17 6.87
N LEU A 62 -2.49 -1.28 7.55
CA LEU A 62 -1.47 -1.94 8.36
C LEU A 62 -0.39 -2.54 7.45
N ALA A 63 0.84 -2.05 7.57
CA ALA A 63 1.99 -2.54 6.81
C ALA A 63 2.21 -4.04 7.00
N ALA A 64 1.93 -4.56 8.20
CA ALA A 64 2.00 -5.99 8.48
C ALA A 64 1.04 -6.80 7.60
N GLN A 65 -0.20 -6.34 7.39
CA GLN A 65 -1.16 -7.03 6.51
C GLN A 65 -0.72 -6.95 5.05
N VAL A 66 -0.19 -5.81 4.61
CA VAL A 66 0.31 -5.64 3.24
C VAL A 66 1.50 -6.56 2.97
N ARG A 67 2.45 -6.63 3.91
CA ARG A 67 3.59 -7.55 3.84
C ARG A 67 3.14 -9.01 3.83
N ALA A 68 2.28 -9.39 4.77
CA ALA A 68 1.75 -10.76 4.84
C ALA A 68 1.02 -11.15 3.56
N ALA A 69 0.21 -10.27 2.96
CA ALA A 69 -0.48 -10.54 1.70
C ALA A 69 0.47 -10.54 0.49
N HIS A 70 1.54 -9.75 0.54
CA HIS A 70 2.59 -9.75 -0.48
C HIS A 70 3.41 -11.04 -0.45
N GLU A 71 3.73 -11.55 0.74
CA GLU A 71 4.41 -12.84 0.95
C GLU A 71 3.51 -14.04 0.65
N ALA A 72 2.26 -14.00 1.12
CA ALA A 72 1.25 -15.03 0.85
C ALA A 72 0.74 -15.01 -0.60
N ARG A 73 1.25 -14.10 -1.44
CA ARG A 73 0.86 -14.02 -2.83
C ARG A 73 1.22 -15.35 -3.51
N PRO A 74 0.23 -16.10 -4.03
CA PRO A 74 0.51 -17.32 -4.76
C PRO A 74 1.45 -16.95 -5.91
N GLY A 75 2.61 -17.59 -5.94
CA GLY A 75 3.65 -17.36 -6.93
C GLY A 75 3.05 -17.30 -8.32
N ARG A 76 3.57 -16.37 -9.12
CA ARG A 76 3.24 -16.09 -10.53
C ARG A 76 3.11 -17.38 -11.35
N GLY A 77 1.95 -18.01 -11.28
CA GLY A 77 1.61 -19.24 -11.95
C GLY A 77 0.44 -18.99 -12.88
N ARG A 78 0.76 -18.80 -14.16
CA ARG A 78 0.00 -19.34 -15.29
C ARG A 78 -1.36 -18.68 -15.62
N HIS A 79 -1.29 -17.81 -16.65
CA HIS A 79 -2.34 -17.37 -17.60
C HIS A 79 -3.51 -16.52 -17.07
N GLY A 80 -3.54 -15.23 -17.45
CA GLY A 80 -4.73 -14.40 -17.27
C GLY A 80 -4.57 -12.92 -17.61
N ALA A 81 -4.00 -12.58 -18.77
CA ALA A 81 -4.32 -11.36 -19.53
C ALA A 81 -3.47 -11.34 -20.81
N THR A 82 -4.10 -11.56 -21.96
CA THR A 82 -3.52 -11.14 -23.24
C THR A 82 -3.26 -9.63 -23.16
N ARG A 83 -2.05 -9.22 -23.55
CA ARG A 83 -1.68 -7.82 -23.70
C ARG A 83 -2.56 -7.22 -24.80
N THR A 84 -3.62 -6.51 -24.44
CA THR A 84 -4.28 -5.62 -25.39
C THR A 84 -3.32 -4.47 -25.66
N GLU A 85 -2.75 -4.48 -26.86
CA GLU A 85 -1.96 -3.40 -27.41
C GLU A 85 -2.71 -2.07 -27.29
N GLY A 86 -2.02 -1.00 -26.88
CA GLY A 86 -2.57 0.36 -26.96
C GLY A 86 -2.25 1.34 -25.83
N GLY A 87 -1.43 0.99 -24.84
CA GLY A 87 -1.07 1.92 -23.75
C GLY A 87 0.09 2.84 -24.10
N ARG A 88 -0.09 3.81 -25.01
CA ARG A 88 0.87 4.91 -25.21
C ARG A 88 0.78 5.86 -24.02
N PHE A 89 1.75 5.82 -23.11
CA PHE A 89 1.96 6.91 -22.15
C PHE A 89 2.72 8.02 -22.86
N THR A 90 2.05 9.12 -23.20
CA THR A 90 2.75 10.35 -23.57
C THR A 90 3.10 11.10 -22.30
N THR A 91 4.37 11.03 -21.91
CA THR A 91 4.98 12.01 -21.00
C THR A 91 5.36 13.24 -21.82
N SER A 92 4.79 14.39 -21.53
CA SER A 92 5.42 15.69 -21.81
C SER A 92 4.88 16.72 -20.82
N THR A 93 5.63 16.84 -19.74
CA THR A 93 5.85 18.06 -18.95
C THR A 93 6.23 19.25 -19.85
N ASP A 94 6.03 20.46 -19.31
CA ASP A 94 6.57 21.79 -19.73
C ASP A 94 5.61 22.62 -20.62
N ASN A 95 5.28 23.90 -20.40
CA ASN A 95 5.71 24.99 -19.49
C ASN A 95 4.52 25.98 -19.37
#